data_AF-A0AAW2VK42-F1
#
_entry.id   AF-A0AAW2VK42-F1
#
_cell.length_a   1.000
_cell.length_b   1.000
_cell.length_c   1.000
_cell.angle_alpha   90.00
_cell.angle_beta   90.00
_cell.angle_gamma   90.00
#
_symmetry.space_group_name_H-M   'P 1'
#
loop_
_entity.id
_entity.type
_entity.pdbx_description
1 polymer ?
#
loop_
_entity_poly.entity_id
_entity_poly.type
_entity_poly.pdbx_seq_one_letter_code
_entity_poly.pdbx_strand_id
1 'polypeptide(L)'
;MDFSLLLSVITLGSLILSLLSSSSFFLNKLHLKIRKFALYSCPSIGCLIAFYKNRHRLLDWYTELLSQSETQTIVVHRLGAPRTIVTANPDDVEYILKTNFANFPKGKPLLNCWGIFWPWDFQR
;
A
#
# COMPACT_ATOMS: atom_id res chain seq x y z
N MET A 1 -15.17 -38.51 41.51
CA MET A 1 -15.85 -37.49 40.67
C MET A 1 -14.91 -37.02 39.56
N ASP A 2 -14.11 -37.94 39.00
CA ASP A 2 -12.78 -37.53 38.52
C ASP A 2 -12.63 -37.62 37.00
N PHE A 3 -13.47 -38.42 36.32
CA PHE A 3 -13.41 -38.59 34.86
C PHE A 3 -14.06 -37.43 34.09
N SER A 4 -15.16 -36.87 34.61
CA SER A 4 -15.86 -35.72 34.01
C SER A 4 -15.04 -34.42 34.10
N LEU A 5 -14.30 -34.23 35.20
CA LEU A 5 -13.35 -33.12 35.35
C LEU A 5 -12.15 -33.26 34.41
N LEU A 6 -11.65 -34.47 34.21
CA LEU A 6 -10.55 -34.73 33.29
C LEU A 6 -10.96 -34.42 31.83
N LEU A 7 -12.15 -34.85 31.42
CA LEU A 7 -12.70 -34.59 30.09
C LEU A 7 -12.97 -33.08 29.85
N SER A 8 -13.44 -32.34 30.86
CA SER A 8 -13.66 -30.90 30.73
C SER A 8 -12.34 -30.12 30.61
N VAL A 9 -11.29 -30.53 31.34
CA VAL A 9 -9.95 -29.93 31.22
C VAL A 9 -9.35 -30.17 29.83
N ILE A 10 -9.49 -31.37 29.27
CA ILE A 10 -8.98 -31.70 27.92
C ILE A 10 -9.71 -30.87 26.84
N THR A 11 -11.04 -30.78 26.92
CA THR A 11 -11.82 -30.02 25.92
C THR A 11 -11.50 -28.52 26.00
N LEU A 12 -11.38 -27.94 27.20
CA LEU A 12 -10.94 -26.55 27.37
C LEU A 12 -9.51 -26.32 26.85
N GLY A 13 -8.58 -27.22 27.12
CA GLY A 13 -7.21 -27.14 26.59
C GLY A 13 -7.17 -27.16 25.06
N SER A 14 -7.94 -28.04 24.43
CA SER A 14 -8.05 -28.12 22.97
C SER A 14 -8.67 -26.87 22.35
N LEU A 15 -9.67 -26.28 23.03
CA LEU A 15 -10.31 -25.04 22.61
C LEU A 15 -9.32 -23.88 22.65
N ILE A 16 -8.56 -23.73 23.73
CA ILE A 16 -7.54 -22.68 23.91
C ILE A 16 -6.46 -22.79 22.83
N LEU A 17 -5.96 -24.01 22.56
CA LEU A 17 -4.94 -24.23 21.54
C LEU A 17 -5.43 -23.87 20.13
N SER A 18 -6.71 -24.17 19.82
CA SER A 18 -7.32 -23.80 18.54
C SER A 18 -7.47 -22.28 18.38
N LEU A 19 -7.86 -21.58 19.45
CA LEU A 19 -8.00 -20.12 19.47
C LEU A 19 -6.65 -19.42 19.28
N LEU A 20 -5.61 -19.90 19.97
CA LEU A 20 -4.23 -19.38 19.82
C LEU A 20 -3.71 -19.56 18.39
N SER A 21 -3.97 -20.73 17.78
CA SER A 21 -3.56 -21.03 16.41
C SER A 21 -4.27 -20.14 15.38
N SER A 22 -5.59 -19.96 15.54
CA SER A 22 -6.40 -19.09 14.67
C SER A 22 -5.96 -17.63 14.77
N SER A 23 -5.74 -17.12 15.99
CA SER A 23 -5.24 -15.76 16.23
C SER A 23 -3.87 -15.55 15.58
N SER A 24 -2.94 -16.51 15.75
CA SER A 24 -1.61 -16.44 15.15
C SER A 24 -1.66 -16.42 13.61
N PHE A 25 -2.55 -17.21 13.01
CA PHE A 25 -2.77 -17.20 11.56
C PHE A 25 -3.30 -15.85 11.07
N PHE A 26 -4.28 -15.27 11.80
CA PHE A 26 -4.84 -13.97 11.48
C PHE A 26 -3.81 -12.84 11.60
N LEU A 27 -3.03 -12.83 12.69
CA LEU A 27 -1.94 -11.88 12.91
C LEU A 27 -0.86 -12.00 11.82
N ASN A 28 -0.50 -13.21 11.40
CA ASN A 28 0.44 -13.42 10.31
C ASN A 28 -0.09 -12.87 8.97
N LYS A 29 -1.39 -13.06 8.68
CA LYS A 29 -2.03 -12.50 7.49
C LYS A 29 -2.03 -10.97 7.50
N LEU A 30 -2.33 -10.37 8.65
CA LEU A 30 -2.25 -8.92 8.84
C LEU A 30 -0.81 -8.42 8.69
N HIS A 31 0.16 -9.09 9.31
CA HIS A 31 1.58 -8.74 9.23
C HIS A 31 2.13 -8.85 7.80
N LEU A 32 1.73 -9.86 7.04
CA LEU A 32 2.07 -9.95 5.61
C LEU A 32 1.44 -8.82 4.79
N LYS A 33 0.19 -8.42 5.10
CA LYS A 33 -0.48 -7.30 4.43
C LYS A 33 0.22 -5.97 4.74
N ILE A 34 0.54 -5.72 6.01
CA ILE A 34 1.27 -4.53 6.49
C ILE A 34 2.69 -4.50 5.90
N ARG A 35 3.41 -5.62 5.86
CA ARG A 35 4.74 -5.70 5.26
C ARG A 35 4.73 -5.40 3.76
N LYS A 36 3.73 -5.92 3.03
CA LYS A 36 3.55 -5.59 1.61
C LYS A 36 3.32 -4.08 1.44
N PHE A 37 2.44 -3.49 2.23
CA PHE A 37 2.19 -2.05 2.23
C PHE A 37 3.45 -1.22 2.57
N ALA A 38 4.21 -1.64 3.59
CA ALA A 38 5.46 -1.01 3.99
C ALA A 38 6.54 -1.11 2.89
N LEU A 39 6.64 -2.25 2.19
CA LEU A 39 7.52 -2.42 1.03
C LEU A 39 7.14 -1.50 -0.14
N TYR A 40 5.84 -1.24 -0.34
CA TYR A 40 5.34 -0.25 -1.31
C TYR A 40 5.44 1.20 -0.83
N SER A 41 5.76 1.42 0.45
CA SER A 41 6.07 2.74 1.01
C SER A 41 7.59 2.97 1.11
N CYS A 42 8.41 1.93 0.85
CA CYS A 42 9.87 2.03 0.94
C CYS A 42 10.43 2.91 -0.20
N PRO A 43 11.30 3.89 0.10
CA PRO A 43 11.38 5.12 -0.68
C PRO A 43 12.17 5.05 -1.98
N SER A 44 12.64 3.89 -2.45
CA SER A 44 13.69 3.87 -3.47
C SER A 44 13.57 2.76 -4.53
N ILE A 45 13.77 1.50 -4.17
CA ILE A 45 13.81 0.39 -5.16
C ILE A 45 12.47 -0.35 -5.26
N GLY A 46 11.79 -0.58 -4.13
CA GLY A 46 10.55 -1.38 -4.08
C GLY A 46 9.37 -0.73 -4.80
N CYS A 47 9.16 0.58 -4.58
CA CYS A 47 8.14 1.36 -5.28
C CYS A 47 8.33 1.35 -6.80
N LEU A 48 9.58 1.48 -7.27
CA LEU A 48 9.90 1.57 -8.70
C LEU A 48 9.62 0.24 -9.41
N ILE A 49 10.03 -0.88 -8.82
CA ILE A 49 9.78 -2.23 -9.36
C ILE A 49 8.27 -2.55 -9.35
N ALA A 50 7.57 -2.21 -8.27
CA ALA A 50 6.12 -2.39 -8.18
C ALA A 50 5.36 -1.54 -9.21
N PHE A 51 5.81 -0.29 -9.42
CA PHE A 51 5.27 0.60 -10.44
C PHE A 51 5.49 0.05 -11.85
N TYR A 52 6.69 -0.45 -12.16
CA TYR A 52 6.99 -1.01 -13.47
C TYR A 52 6.20 -2.28 -13.75
N LYS A 53 6.05 -3.17 -12.76
CA LYS A 53 5.28 -4.40 -12.90
C LYS A 53 3.78 -4.15 -13.10
N ASN A 54 3.24 -3.13 -12.43
CA ASN A 54 1.82 -2.76 -12.51
C ASN A 54 1.54 -1.66 -13.53
N ARG A 55 2.48 -1.34 -14.44
CA ARG A 55 2.32 -0.28 -15.46
C ARG A 55 1.04 -0.37 -16.30
N HIS A 56 0.54 -1.57 -16.52
CA HIS A 56 -0.67 -1.87 -17.28
C HIS A 56 -1.97 -1.60 -16.48
N ARG A 57 -1.89 -1.54 -15.15
CA ARG A 57 -3.00 -1.36 -14.20
C ARG A 57 -2.62 -0.39 -13.07
N LEU A 58 -1.98 0.73 -13.42
CA LEU A 58 -1.48 1.69 -12.43
C LEU A 58 -2.61 2.30 -11.61
N LEU A 59 -3.72 2.68 -12.25
CA LEU A 59 -4.86 3.28 -11.56
C LEU A 59 -5.47 2.30 -10.55
N ASP A 60 -5.71 1.05 -10.95
CA ASP A 60 -6.19 -0.01 -10.05
C ASP A 60 -5.23 -0.24 -8.87
N TRP A 61 -3.93 -0.17 -9.12
CA TRP A 61 -2.92 -0.33 -8.08
C TRP A 61 -2.92 0.85 -7.09
N TYR A 62 -3.06 2.08 -7.60
CA TYR A 62 -3.21 3.28 -6.76
C TYR A 62 -4.49 3.22 -5.92
N THR A 63 -5.62 2.83 -6.51
CA THR A 63 -6.90 2.71 -5.77
C THR A 63 -6.83 1.61 -4.73
N GLU A 64 -6.15 0.49 -5.00
CA GLU A 64 -5.91 -0.55 -4.00
C GLU A 64 -5.07 -0.03 -2.82
N LEU A 65 -4.00 0.73 -3.07
CA LEU A 65 -3.20 1.37 -2.03
C LEU A 65 -4.01 2.39 -1.21
N LEU A 66 -4.84 3.19 -1.88
CA LEU A 66 -5.73 4.17 -1.23
C LEU A 66 -6.80 3.48 -0.39
N SER A 67 -7.38 2.38 -0.87
CA SER A 67 -8.38 1.58 -0.14
C SER A 67 -7.82 0.93 1.13
N GLN A 68 -6.51 0.74 1.19
CA GLN A 68 -5.82 0.18 2.34
C GLN A 68 -5.36 1.25 3.35
N SER A 69 -5.34 2.51 2.94
CA SER A 69 -4.97 3.65 3.79
C SER A 69 -6.22 4.23 4.46
N GLU A 70 -6.19 4.38 5.78
CA GLU A 70 -7.31 4.95 6.56
C GLU A 70 -7.60 6.41 6.18
N THR A 71 -6.58 7.16 5.77
CA THR A 71 -6.69 8.59 5.39
C THR A 71 -6.94 8.80 3.90
N GLN A 72 -7.09 7.71 3.13
CA GLN A 72 -7.23 7.74 1.66
C GLN A 72 -6.19 8.61 0.96
N THR A 73 -5.02 8.75 1.60
CA THR A 73 -3.92 9.57 1.12
C THR A 73 -2.65 8.75 1.20
N ILE A 74 -1.90 8.72 0.11
CA ILE A 74 -0.63 8.03 0.03
C ILE A 74 0.44 8.95 -0.54
N VAL A 75 1.67 8.71 -0.11
CA VAL A 75 2.83 9.45 -0.57
C VAL A 75 3.71 8.49 -1.33
N VAL A 76 3.88 8.76 -2.63
CA VAL A 76 4.77 7.96 -3.47
C VAL A 76 6.06 8.74 -3.71
N HIS A 77 7.15 8.20 -3.19
CA HIS A 77 8.49 8.66 -3.51
C HIS A 77 9.01 7.91 -4.74
N ARG A 78 9.57 8.65 -5.69
CA ARG A 78 10.21 8.11 -6.89
C ARG A 78 11.65 8.60 -6.94
N LEU A 79 12.61 7.70 -7.13
CA LEU A 79 14.00 8.09 -7.33
C LEU A 79 14.10 8.95 -8.60
N GLY A 80 14.56 10.20 -8.45
CA GLY A 80 14.72 11.16 -9.55
C GLY A 80 13.48 11.97 -9.92
N ALA A 81 12.35 11.81 -9.23
CA ALA A 81 11.15 12.63 -9.47
C ALA A 81 10.63 13.29 -8.19
N PRO A 82 9.94 14.44 -8.32
CA PRO A 82 9.31 15.08 -7.18
C PRO A 82 8.31 14.15 -6.50
N ARG A 83 8.27 14.25 -5.17
CA ARG A 83 7.33 13.53 -4.30
C ARG A 83 5.91 13.68 -4.86
N THR A 84 5.26 12.56 -5.14
CA THR A 84 3.89 12.55 -5.67
C THR A 84 2.94 12.18 -4.55
N ILE A 85 1.99 13.07 -4.26
CA ILE A 85 0.93 12.84 -3.28
C ILE A 85 -0.30 12.43 -4.08
N VAL A 86 -0.87 11.28 -3.73
CA VAL A 86 -2.13 10.80 -4.31
C VAL A 86 -3.15 10.78 -3.18
N THR A 87 -4.23 11.53 -3.33
CA THR A 87 -5.33 11.59 -2.36
C THR A 87 -6.64 11.26 -3.05
N ALA A 88 -7.49 10.52 -2.35
CA ALA A 88 -8.88 10.27 -2.69
C ALA A 88 -9.84 10.76 -1.58
N ASN A 89 -9.33 11.53 -0.61
CA ASN A 89 -10.17 12.17 0.40
C ASN A 89 -11.04 13.25 -0.26
N PRO A 90 -12.39 13.19 -0.12
CA PRO A 90 -13.29 14.15 -0.76
C PRO A 90 -13.01 15.60 -0.38
N ASP A 91 -12.59 15.88 0.86
CA ASP A 91 -12.29 17.24 1.32
C ASP A 91 -11.06 17.82 0.61
N ASP A 92 -10.01 17.00 0.45
CA ASP A 92 -8.79 17.39 -0.25
C ASP A 92 -9.06 17.55 -1.75
N VAL A 93 -9.85 16.66 -2.34
CA VAL A 93 -10.22 16.73 -3.76
C VAL A 93 -11.05 17.99 -4.03
N GLU A 94 -12.01 18.32 -3.17
CA GLU A 94 -12.78 19.54 -3.25
C GLU A 94 -11.89 20.78 -3.15
N TYR A 95 -10.96 20.79 -2.19
CA TYR A 95 -9.99 21.88 -2.05
C TYR A 95 -9.13 22.06 -3.31
N ILE A 96 -8.63 20.97 -3.88
CA ILE A 96 -7.82 20.97 -5.10
C ILE A 96 -8.61 21.53 -6.28
N LEU A 97 -9.86 21.08 -6.45
CA LEU A 97 -10.73 21.49 -7.56
C LEU A 97 -11.20 22.94 -7.42
N LYS A 98 -11.49 23.41 -6.20
CA LYS A 98 -12.00 24.77 -5.95
C LYS A 98 -10.89 25.82 -5.87
N THR A 99 -9.76 25.49 -5.24
CA THR A 99 -8.78 26.51 -4.81
C THR A 99 -7.57 26.57 -5.73
N ASN A 100 -7.08 25.43 -6.23
CA ASN A 100 -5.75 25.37 -6.84
C ASN A 100 -5.66 24.51 -8.11
N PHE A 101 -6.77 24.32 -8.82
CA PHE A 101 -6.82 23.44 -9.99
C PHE A 101 -5.82 23.80 -11.10
N ALA A 102 -5.42 25.07 -11.24
CA ALA A 102 -4.43 25.51 -12.22
C ALA A 102 -2.97 25.17 -11.82
N ASN A 103 -2.72 24.99 -10.52
CA ASN A 103 -1.38 24.74 -9.97
C ASN A 103 -1.04 23.23 -9.93
N PHE A 104 -2.04 22.36 -10.10
CA PHE A 104 -1.81 20.93 -10.27
C PHE A 104 -1.39 20.62 -11.70
N PRO A 105 -0.28 19.89 -11.91
CA PRO A 105 0.20 19.59 -13.25
C PRO A 105 -0.81 18.69 -13.97
N LYS A 106 -1.55 19.24 -14.94
CA LYS A 106 -2.59 18.55 -15.74
C LYS A 106 -2.05 17.56 -16.80
N GLY A 107 -0.77 17.23 -16.72
CA GLY A 107 -0.11 16.16 -17.47
C GLY A 107 0.80 16.61 -18.62
N LYS A 108 2.09 16.29 -18.47
CA LYS A 108 2.87 15.39 -19.36
C LYS A 108 3.65 14.41 -18.47
N PRO A 109 3.88 13.17 -18.93
CA PRO A 109 3.42 12.00 -18.20
C PRO A 109 4.51 11.37 -17.33
N LEU A 110 4.05 10.50 -16.43
CA LEU A 110 4.77 9.54 -15.59
C LEU A 110 5.90 8.72 -16.28
N LEU A 111 6.16 8.94 -17.57
CA LEU A 111 7.23 8.36 -18.38
C LEU A 111 8.52 9.21 -18.46
N ASN A 112 8.55 10.48 -18.03
CA ASN A 112 9.80 11.24 -18.15
C ASN A 112 10.91 10.83 -17.15
N CYS A 113 10.59 9.98 -16.16
CA CYS A 113 11.62 9.33 -15.32
C CYS A 113 12.54 8.37 -16.09
N TRP A 114 12.15 7.91 -17.28
CA TRP A 114 13.03 7.10 -18.12
C TRP A 114 14.27 7.86 -18.60
N GLY A 115 14.18 9.20 -18.71
CA GLY A 115 15.31 10.05 -19.14
C GLY A 115 16.40 10.23 -18.08
N ILE A 116 16.18 9.77 -16.84
CA ILE A 116 17.16 9.91 -15.75
C ILE A 116 18.02 8.64 -15.61
N PHE A 117 17.53 7.52 -16.14
CA PHE A 117 18.31 6.28 -16.15
C PHE A 117 19.34 6.27 -17.28
N TRP A 118 19.07 6.97 -18.40
CA TRP A 118 19.99 7.08 -19.53
C TRP A 118 20.57 8.50 -19.63
N PRO A 119 21.89 8.68 -19.46
CA PRO A 119 22.53 9.98 -19.58
C PRO A 119 22.76 10.30 -21.06
N TRP A 120 21.70 10.55 -21.83
CA TRP A 120 21.85 11.05 -23.20
C TRP A 120 20.71 12.00 -23.59
N ASP A 121 21.09 13.27 -23.73
CA ASP A 121 20.48 14.21 -24.66
C ASP A 121 20.17 13.51 -25.99
N PHE A 122 18.96 13.73 -26.50
CA PHE A 122 18.75 13.73 -27.94
C PHE A 122 17.95 14.96 -28.30
N GLN A 123 18.70 15.97 -28.74
CA GLN A 123 18.23 17.10 -29.50
C GLN A 123 17.47 16.60 -30.74
N ARG A 124 16.15 16.73 -30.75
CA ARG A 124 15.35 17.01 -31.95
C ARG A 124 13.90 17.38 -31.62
#